data_AF-A0A1I7E732-F1
#
_entry.id   AF-A0A1I7E732-F1
#
_cell.length_a   1.000
_cell.length_b   1.000
_cell.length_c   1.000
_cell.angle_alpha   90.00
_cell.angle_beta   90.00
_cell.angle_gamma   90.00
#
_symmetry.space_group_name_H-M   'P 1'
#
loop_
_entity.id
_entity.type
_entity.pdbx_description
1 polymer ?
#
loop_
_entity_poly.entity_id
_entity_poly.type
_entity_poly.pdbx_seq_one_letter_code
_entity_poly.pdbx_strand_id
1 'polypeptide(L)' 'MITHKLSLDQINEGFELMHQGKSIRAVVEY' A
#
# COMPACT_ATOMS: atom_id res chain seq x y z
N MET A 1 7.56 10.88 2.59
CA MET A 1 6.09 11.00 2.63
C MET A 1 5.50 9.61 2.51
N ILE A 2 4.64 9.19 3.44
CA ILE A 2 3.91 7.91 3.37
C ILE A 2 2.51 8.24 2.86
N THR A 3 2.06 7.52 1.84
CA THR A 3 0.78 7.81 1.17
C THR A 3 -0.34 6.86 1.57
N HIS A 4 0.02 5.65 1.98
CA HIS A 4 -0.92 4.60 2.33
C HIS A 4 -0.39 3.81 3.54
N LYS A 5 -1.29 3.49 4.47
CA LYS A 5 -1.06 2.57 5.58
C LYS A 5 -2.05 1.43 5.44
N LEU A 6 -1.55 0.20 5.43
CA LEU A 6 -2.34 -1.00 5.21
C LEU A 6 -2.03 -2.00 6.31
N SER A 7 -3.04 -2.76 6.71
CA SER A 7 -2.85 -3.94 7.55
C SER A 7 -2.44 -5.14 6.68
N LEU A 8 -1.94 -6.21 7.32
CA LEU A 8 -1.43 -7.38 6.61
C LEU A 8 -2.47 -8.06 5.71
N ASP A 9 -3.73 -8.06 6.12
CA ASP A 9 -4.86 -8.58 5.35
C ASP A 9 -5.17 -7.74 4.08
N GLN A 10 -4.76 -6.47 4.06
CA GLN A 10 -4.94 -5.55 2.94
C GLN A 10 -3.72 -5.47 2.01
N ILE A 11 -2.76 -6.38 2.13
CA ILE A 11 -1.49 -6.32 1.37
C ILE A 11 -1.69 -6.29 -0.15
N ASN A 12 -2.70 -6.99 -0.67
CA ASN A 12 -3.00 -7.05 -2.09
C ASN A 12 -3.49 -5.71 -2.65
N GLU A 13 -4.26 -4.94 -1.88
CA GLU A 13 -4.68 -3.58 -2.24
C GLU A 13 -3.47 -2.67 -2.42
N GLY A 14 -2.46 -2.81 -1.56
CA GLY A 14 -1.19 -2.10 -1.68
C GLY A 14 -0.46 -2.41 -3.00
N PHE A 15 -0.44 -3.68 -3.40
CA PHE A 15 0.14 -4.09 -4.69
C PHE A 15 -0.62 -3.54 -5.89
N GLU A 16 -1.95 -3.53 -5.86
CA GLU A 16 -2.75 -2.92 -6.93
C GLU A 16 -2.50 -1.41 -7.06
N LEU A 17 -2.45 -0.69 -5.93
CA LEU A 17 -2.18 0.75 -5.92
C LEU A 17 -0.77 1.07 -6.45
N MET A 18 0.22 0.21 -6.17
CA MET A 18 1.56 0.32 -6.75
C MET A 18 1.54 0.08 -8.27
N HIS A 19 0.80 -0.93 -8.74
CA HIS A 19 0.71 -1.25 -10.17
C HIS A 19 -0.02 -0.17 -10.97
N GLN A 20 -1.01 0.49 -10.37
CA GLN A 20 -1.75 1.60 -10.97
C GLN A 20 -0.99 2.95 -10.92
N GLY A 21 0.19 3.00 -10.29
CA GLY A 21 0.94 4.25 -10.08
C GLY A 21 0.27 5.22 -9.10
N LYS A 22 -0.69 4.74 -8.30
CA LYS A 22 -1.41 5.54 -7.29
C LYS A 22 -0.71 5.57 -5.93
N SER A 23 0.37 4.80 -5.76
CA SER A 23 1.17 4.77 -4.54
C SER A 23 2.59 5.26 -4.82
N ILE A 24 3.06 6.18 -3.97
CA ILE A 24 4.46 6.65 -3.97
C ILE A 24 5.27 5.84 -2.94
N ARG A 25 4.67 5.56 -1.78
CA ARG A 25 5.23 4.72 -0.71
C ARG A 25 4.10 4.25 0.22
N ALA A 26 4.01 2.94 0.42
CA ALA A 26 3.07 2.28 1.35
C ALA A 26 3.85 1.56 2.46
N VAL A 27 3.25 1.44 3.64
CA VAL A 27 3.81 0.70 4.79
C VAL A 27 2.74 -0.28 5.28
N VAL A 28 3.18 -1.52 5.55
CA VAL A 28 2.32 -2.59 6.08
C VAL A 28 2.68 -2.80 7.54
N GLU A 29 1.67 -2.74 8.40
CA GLU A 29 1.79 -2.96 9.86
C GLU A 29 0.99 -4.22 10.27
N TYR A 30 1.41 -4.87 11.36
CA TYR A 30 0.87 -6.15 11.86
C TYR A 30 -0.36 -5.97 12.75
#